data_AF-A0A0F9LA98-F1
#
_entry.id   AF-A0A0F9LA98-F1
#
_cell.length_a   1.000
_cell.length_b   1.000
_cell.length_c   1.000
_cell.angle_alpha   90.00
_cell.angle_beta   90.00
_cell.angle_gamma   90.00
#
_symmetry.space_group_name_H-M   'P 1'
#
loop_
_entity.id
_entity.type
_entity.pdbx_description
1 polymer ?
#
loop_
_entity_poly.entity_id
_entity_poly.type
_entity_poly.pdbx_seq_one_letter_code
_entity_poly.pdbx_strand_id
1 'polypeptide(L)'
;IYTVQYEELVDDFEYESSSLLKFLGLPQEKACSEFYKNSRQVKTASFKQVRTPIYKSSVAAWKNYEQHLQPLINLLNYITDQFRPLIDKTTVNLYQCGPSL
;
A
#
# COMPACT_ATOMS: atom_id res chain seq x y z
N ILE A 1 1.69 8.31 -16.22
CA ILE A 1 1.69 8.24 -14.74
C ILE A 1 1.62 6.75 -14.40
N TYR A 2 2.49 6.27 -13.50
CA TYR A 2 2.48 4.87 -13.03
C TYR A 2 1.95 4.85 -11.60
N THR A 3 0.98 3.98 -11.32
CA THR A 3 0.34 3.85 -10.01
C THR A 3 0.87 2.60 -9.33
N VAL A 4 1.22 2.71 -8.04
CA VAL A 4 1.68 1.60 -7.22
C VAL A 4 0.68 1.38 -6.09
N GLN A 5 0.12 0.18 -5.99
CA GLN A 5 -0.72 -0.21 -4.87
C GLN A 5 0.17 -0.76 -3.75
N TYR A 6 0.01 -0.25 -2.53
CA TYR A 6 0.85 -0.65 -1.40
C TYR A 6 0.72 -2.15 -1.10
N GLU A 7 -0.49 -2.68 -1.17
CA GLU A 7 -0.78 -4.08 -0.90
C GLU A 7 -0.08 -5.01 -1.91
N GLU A 8 -0.10 -4.67 -3.19
CA GLU A 8 0.59 -5.43 -4.26
C GLU A 8 2.11 -5.34 -4.09
N LEU A 9 2.63 -4.13 -3.81
CA LEU A 9 4.06 -3.90 -3.57
C LEU A 9 4.61 -4.70 -2.39
N VAL A 10 3.83 -4.80 -1.30
CA VAL A 10 4.23 -5.57 -0.12
C VAL A 10 4.03 -7.07 -0.33
N ASP A 11 3.12 -7.47 -1.21
CA ASP A 11 2.88 -8.87 -1.54
C ASP A 11 4.01 -9.48 -2.38
N ASP A 12 4.40 -8.79 -3.47
CA ASP A 12 5.50 -9.13 -4.37
C ASP A 12 6.35 -7.90 -4.73
N PHE A 13 7.28 -7.58 -3.82
CA PHE A 13 8.16 -6.43 -4.00
C PHE A 13 9.09 -6.55 -5.21
N GLU A 14 9.58 -7.76 -5.53
CA GLU A 14 10.51 -7.95 -6.64
C GLU A 14 9.83 -7.68 -7.98
N TYR A 15 8.61 -8.19 -8.15
CA TYR A 15 7.80 -7.93 -9.35
C TYR A 15 7.45 -6.44 -9.48
N GLU A 16 6.90 -5.84 -8.42
CA GLU A 16 6.44 -4.44 -8.47
C GLU A 16 7.59 -3.45 -8.62
N SER A 17 8.72 -3.68 -7.94
CA SER A 17 9.91 -2.84 -8.09
C SER A 17 10.53 -2.98 -9.49
N SER A 18 10.53 -4.18 -10.08
CA SER A 18 10.99 -4.39 -11.45
C SER A 18 10.10 -3.68 -12.46
N SER A 19 8.77 -3.76 -12.29
CA SER A 19 7.80 -3.08 -13.14
C SER A 19 7.93 -1.55 -13.05
N LEU A 20 8.14 -1.02 -11.84
CA LEU A 20 8.43 0.41 -11.63
C LEU A 20 9.73 0.84 -12.32
N LEU A 21 10.82 0.10 -12.16
CA LEU A 21 12.10 0.42 -12.78
C LEU A 21 12.01 0.36 -14.31
N LYS A 22 11.29 -0.62 -14.86
CA LYS A 22 11.02 -0.72 -16.30
C LYS A 22 10.24 0.49 -16.81
N PHE A 23 9.21 0.95 -16.08
CA PHE A 23 8.48 2.16 -16.42
C PHE A 23 9.38 3.39 -16.46
N LEU A 24 10.36 3.47 -15.55
CA LEU A 24 11.35 4.56 -15.49
C LEU A 24 12.51 4.39 -16.49
N GLY A 25 12.61 3.26 -17.19
CA GLY A 25 13.73 2.94 -18.09
C GLY A 25 15.06 2.70 -17.37
N LEU A 26 15.01 2.28 -16.10
CA LEU A 26 16.18 2.03 -15.26
C LEU A 26 16.52 0.53 -15.18
N PRO A 27 17.81 0.17 -15.06
CA PRO A 27 18.20 -1.22 -14.85
C PRO A 27 17.81 -1.71 -13.45
N GLN A 28 17.61 -3.02 -13.31
CA GLN A 28 17.38 -3.64 -12.01
C GLN A 28 18.69 -3.80 -11.25
N GLU A 29 18.69 -3.39 -9.98
CA GLU A 29 19.84 -3.52 -9.08
C GLU A 29 19.46 -4.31 -7.83
N LYS A 30 20.32 -5.23 -7.40
CA LYS A 30 20.12 -6.02 -6.17
C LYS A 30 19.99 -5.15 -4.91
N ALA A 31 20.59 -3.96 -4.92
CA ALA A 31 20.47 -3.01 -3.81
C ALA A 31 19.02 -2.54 -3.57
N CYS A 32 18.15 -2.60 -4.59
CA CYS A 32 16.74 -2.24 -4.47
C CYS A 32 15.97 -3.23 -3.57
N SER A 33 16.23 -4.54 -3.69
CA SER A 33 15.60 -5.55 -2.82
C SER A 33 16.26 -5.67 -1.44
N GLU A 34 17.50 -5.20 -1.31
CA GLU A 34 18.22 -5.13 -0.03
C GLU A 34 18.23 -3.72 0.57
N PHE A 35 17.20 -2.89 0.31
CA PHE A 35 17.15 -1.47 0.73
C PHE A 35 17.45 -1.25 2.22
N TYR A 36 17.05 -2.21 3.07
CA TYR A 36 17.23 -2.18 4.52
C TYR A 36 18.70 -2.26 4.95
N LYS A 37 19.62 -2.67 4.07
CA LYS A 37 21.07 -2.70 4.31
C LYS A 37 21.76 -1.36 4.08
N ASN A 38 21.08 -0.37 3.51
CA ASN A 38 21.67 0.94 3.20
C ASN A 38 22.14 1.67 4.48
N SER A 39 23.34 2.25 4.47
CA SER A 39 23.93 2.92 5.65
C SER A 39 23.42 4.34 5.89
N ARG A 40 22.74 4.97 4.93
CA ARG A 40 22.26 6.37 5.01
C ARG A 40 21.32 6.60 6.21
N GLN A 41 21.56 7.64 7.00
CA GLN A 41 20.70 7.97 8.12
C GLN A 41 19.28 8.35 7.66
N VAL A 42 18.26 7.78 8.30
CA VAL A 42 16.85 8.11 8.10
C VAL A 42 16.36 8.82 9.35
N LYS A 43 15.84 10.04 9.22
CA LYS A 43 15.41 10.89 10.35
C LYS A 43 13.90 11.14 10.29
N THR A 44 13.12 10.06 10.28
CA THR A 44 11.66 10.08 10.21
C THR A 44 11.05 9.20 11.30
N ALA A 45 9.78 9.42 11.64
CA ALA A 45 9.04 8.58 12.58
C ALA A 45 8.98 7.09 12.14
N SER A 46 9.08 6.84 10.84
CA SER A 46 9.10 5.51 10.22
C SER A 46 10.48 4.83 10.21
N PHE A 47 11.49 5.36 10.90
CA PHE A 47 12.88 4.84 10.88
C PHE A 47 12.98 3.32 11.00
N LYS A 48 12.35 2.74 12.02
CA LYS A 48 12.40 1.29 12.26
C LYS A 48 11.78 0.48 11.11
N GLN A 49 10.69 1.00 10.53
CA GLN A 49 9.97 0.34 9.43
C GLN A 49 10.83 0.34 8.16
N VAL A 50 11.43 1.48 7.81
CA VAL A 50 12.29 1.63 6.62
C VAL A 50 13.58 0.78 6.72
N ARG A 51 14.02 0.46 7.95
CA ARG A 51 15.21 -0.34 8.23
C ARG A 51 14.96 -1.83 8.36
N THR A 52 13.74 -2.28 8.14
CA THR A 52 13.35 -3.69 8.21
C THR A 52 13.08 -4.19 6.79
N PRO A 53 13.35 -5.48 6.47
CA PRO A 53 12.86 -6.09 5.23
C PRO A 53 11.35 -5.90 5.06
N ILE A 54 10.83 -6.07 3.84
CA ILE A 54 9.39 -6.02 3.58
C ILE A 54 8.65 -6.98 4.51
N TYR A 55 7.60 -6.48 5.15
CA TYR A 55 6.80 -7.24 6.09
C TYR A 55 5.32 -6.94 5.86
N LYS A 56 4.47 -7.96 6.05
CA LYS A 56 3.03 -7.88 5.74
C LYS A 56 2.16 -7.49 6.94
N SER A 57 2.73 -7.35 8.14
CA SER A 57 1.96 -7.11 9.37
C SER A 57 1.24 -5.76 9.42
N SER A 58 1.63 -4.77 8.61
CA SER A 58 0.90 -3.51 8.47
C SER A 58 -0.32 -3.62 7.54
N VAL A 59 -0.40 -4.65 6.70
CA VAL A 59 -1.55 -4.88 5.81
C VAL A 59 -2.76 -5.21 6.67
N ALA A 60 -3.86 -4.47 6.46
CA ALA A 60 -5.10 -4.61 7.21
C ALA A 60 -4.96 -4.47 8.75
N ALA A 61 -3.88 -3.86 9.26
CA ALA A 61 -3.67 -3.67 10.70
C ALA A 61 -4.78 -2.85 11.38
N TRP A 62 -5.52 -2.05 10.61
CA TRP A 62 -6.70 -1.32 11.07
C TRP A 62 -7.83 -2.24 11.54
N LYS A 63 -7.90 -3.50 11.05
CA LYS A 63 -8.93 -4.47 11.43
C LYS A 63 -8.91 -4.78 12.93
N ASN A 64 -7.76 -4.65 13.59
CA ASN A 64 -7.65 -4.76 15.04
C ASN A 64 -8.51 -3.73 15.80
N TYR A 65 -8.92 -2.65 15.11
CA TYR A 65 -9.74 -1.57 15.64
C TYR A 65 -11.10 -1.48 14.94
N GLU A 66 -11.47 -2.47 14.13
CA GLU A 66 -12.68 -2.47 13.30
C GLU A 66 -13.94 -2.15 14.11
N GLN A 67 -14.09 -2.76 15.29
CA GLN A 67 -15.22 -2.52 16.19
C GLN A 67 -15.34 -1.04 16.60
N HIS A 68 -14.22 -0.37 16.84
CA HIS A 68 -14.20 1.05 17.20
C HIS A 68 -14.43 1.96 15.98
N LEU A 69 -14.07 1.49 14.79
CA LEU A 69 -14.22 2.22 13.53
C LEU A 69 -15.59 2.01 12.86
N GLN A 70 -16.43 1.11 13.37
CA GLN A 70 -17.72 0.78 12.76
C GLN A 70 -18.61 2.01 12.45
N PRO A 71 -18.72 3.04 13.31
CA PRO A 71 -19.50 4.24 12.98
C PRO A 71 -18.95 4.99 11.75
N LEU A 72 -17.62 5.06 11.63
CA LEU A 72 -16.95 5.70 10.49
C LEU A 72 -17.14 4.86 9.21
N ILE A 73 -17.00 3.54 9.30
CA ILE A 73 -17.21 2.63 8.16
C ILE A 73 -18.65 2.79 7.63
N ASN A 74 -19.64 2.82 8.51
CA ASN A 74 -21.04 3.00 8.12
C ASN A 74 -21.26 4.36 7.42
N LEU A 75 -20.64 5.43 7.92
CA LEU A 75 -20.72 6.75 7.31
C LEU A 75 -20.07 6.79 5.93
N LEU A 76 -18.88 6.19 5.77
CA LEU A 76 -18.17 6.11 4.49
C LEU A 76 -18.96 5.31 3.46
N ASN A 77 -19.58 4.21 3.87
CA ASN A 77 -20.44 3.41 2.99
C ASN A 77 -21.65 4.22 2.53
N TYR A 78 -22.32 4.92 3.44
CA TYR A 78 -23.43 5.81 3.09
C TYR A 78 -23.01 6.88 2.07
N ILE A 79 -21.91 7.60 2.32
CA ILE A 79 -21.39 8.62 1.38
C ILE A 79 -21.07 7.98 0.03
N THR A 80 -20.39 6.84 0.02
CA THR A 80 -20.01 6.15 -1.21
C THR A 80 -21.23 5.74 -2.04
N ASP A 81 -22.27 5.21 -1.40
CA ASP A 81 -23.50 4.81 -2.09
C ASP A 81 -24.29 6.00 -2.61
N GLN A 82 -24.32 7.12 -1.89
CA GLN A 82 -25.00 8.35 -2.32
C GLN A 82 -24.27 9.07 -3.48
N PHE A 83 -22.93 9.04 -3.50
CA PHE A 83 -22.12 9.77 -4.48
C PHE A 83 -21.44 8.87 -5.51
N ARG A 84 -21.83 7.60 -5.59
CA ARG A 84 -21.28 6.58 -6.50
C ARG A 84 -21.09 7.01 -7.97
N PRO A 85 -21.97 7.79 -8.61
CA PRO A 85 -21.75 8.22 -9.99
C PRO A 85 -20.75 9.37 -10.16
N LEU A 86 -20.29 10.00 -9.07
CA LEU A 86 -19.30 11.10 -9.09
C LEU A 86 -17.91 10.65 -8.61
N ILE A 87 -17.81 9.47 -8.01
CA ILE A 87 -16.54 8.86 -7.61
C ILE A 87 -16.06 8.01 -8.79
N ASP A 88 -15.37 8.66 -9.72
CA ASP A 88 -14.81 8.00 -10.91
C ASP A 88 -13.85 6.85 -10.52
N LYS A 89 -13.86 5.78 -11.30
CA LYS A 89 -13.16 4.50 -11.06
C LYS A 89 -11.64 4.64 -10.93
N THR A 90 -11.09 5.81 -11.23
CA THR A 90 -9.67 6.16 -11.15
C THR A 90 -9.25 6.80 -9.83
N THR A 91 -10.19 7.28 -8.99
CA THR A 91 -9.83 8.09 -7.81
C THR A 91 -10.06 7.37 -6.48
N VAL A 92 -10.90 6.33 -6.44
CA VAL A 92 -11.05 5.54 -5.20
C VAL A 92 -11.26 4.07 -5.54
N ASN A 93 -10.16 3.31 -5.48
CA ASN A 93 -10.22 1.86 -5.37
C ASN A 93 -10.70 1.53 -3.93
N LEU A 94 -11.97 1.80 -3.64
CA LEU A 94 -12.61 1.45 -2.38
C LEU A 94 -12.73 -0.07 -2.33
N TYR A 95 -11.73 -0.68 -1.70
CA TYR A 95 -11.89 -1.88 -0.89
C TYR A 95 -12.58 -3.06 -1.58
N GLN A 96 -11.85 -3.78 -2.43
CA GLN A 96 -11.85 -5.24 -2.31
C GLN A 96 -10.89 -5.63 -1.19
N CYS A 97 -11.30 -5.38 0.06
CA CYS A 97 -10.62 -5.90 1.25
C CYS A 97 -11.54 -6.94 1.93
N GLY A 98 -12.18 -7.78 1.12
CA GLY A 98 -12.83 -9.03 1.55
C GLY A 98 -11.92 -10.22 1.21
N PRO A 99 -12.00 -11.34 1.93
CA PRO A 99 -11.24 -12.52 1.58
C PRO A 99 -11.69 -13.00 0.19
N SER A 100 -10.74 -13.19 -0.72
CA SER A 100 -10.91 -14.02 -1.89
C SER A 100 -11.34 -15.41 -1.40
N LEU A 101 -12.56 -15.83 -1.77
CA LEU A 101 -12.95 -17.24 -1.78
C LEU A 101 -12.11 -18.01 -2.79
#